data_AF-G2NNA1-F1
#
_entry.id   AF-G2NNA1-F1
#
_cell.length_a   1.000
_cell.length_b   1.000
_cell.length_c   1.000
_cell.angle_alpha   90.00
_cell.angle_beta   90.00
_cell.angle_gamma   90.00
#
_symmetry.space_group_name_H-M   'P 1'
#
loop_
_entity.id
_entity.type
_entity.pdbx_description
1 polymer ?
#
loop_
_entity_poly.entity_id
_entity_poly.type
_entity_poly.pdbx_seq_one_letter_code
_entity_poly.pdbx_strand_id
1 'polypeptide(L)'
;MTSGRGALTALHLLLVWAVTAVAVPTLGFGLLVSAWSGGAGAAVPVFAVGVPLMVGLLAAAGLPVRTVVPLCGSARQRFGWAALVFVLGTLGVLAGLAAYGGDVDLGSATTRIVLTGVPYAVAAAFFVPNRWVRLGAVAALGVAVAYGGFVGPARSEVRRHEAEVAWYQEHAELLYLGAVPPGMEVSRAEVGPAYFGVDYRTVRQDAFASLLVRPPLTPTPRCPEFEEKGVTCTVDAHGEVRTVRELADGGRAVTLTRLHGGAEAEVTSQTVDESGLRRLLNTLHPLSDTELEELMREKKIDHRT
;
A
#
# COMPACT_ATOMS: atom_id res chain seq x y z
N MET A 1 -15.89 49.07 -4.87
CA MET A 1 -17.08 48.18 -4.91
C MET A 1 -16.76 46.71 -5.24
N THR A 2 -15.49 46.26 -5.18
CA THR A 2 -15.05 44.91 -5.61
C THR A 2 -15.14 43.83 -4.51
N SER A 3 -15.20 44.19 -3.22
CA SER A 3 -15.19 43.21 -2.12
C SER A 3 -16.46 42.35 -2.04
N GLY A 4 -17.63 42.90 -2.39
CA GLY A 4 -18.92 42.19 -2.27
C GLY A 4 -19.06 40.98 -3.21
N ARG A 5 -18.57 41.08 -4.45
CA ARG A 5 -18.63 39.95 -5.41
C ARG A 5 -17.66 38.83 -5.05
N GLY A 6 -16.49 39.17 -4.51
CA GLY A 6 -15.52 38.20 -4.01
C GLY A 6 -16.08 37.41 -2.82
N ALA A 7 -16.64 38.11 -1.84
CA ALA A 7 -17.25 37.49 -0.66
C ALA A 7 -18.42 36.57 -1.01
N LEU A 8 -19.31 36.98 -1.93
CA LEU A 8 -20.42 36.15 -2.40
C LEU A 8 -19.95 34.88 -3.12
N THR A 9 -18.86 34.98 -3.89
CA THR A 9 -18.27 33.82 -4.58
C THR A 9 -17.66 32.85 -3.58
N ALA A 10 -16.89 33.36 -2.62
CA ALA A 10 -16.29 32.55 -1.56
C ALA A 10 -17.37 31.85 -0.71
N LEU A 11 -18.42 32.59 -0.33
CA LEU A 11 -19.58 32.04 0.38
C LEU A 11 -20.25 30.93 -0.42
N HIS A 12 -20.44 31.12 -1.73
CA HIS A 12 -21.05 30.11 -2.59
C HIS A 12 -20.20 28.82 -2.66
N LEU A 13 -18.89 28.95 -2.86
CA LEU A 13 -17.99 27.79 -2.89
C LEU A 13 -17.97 27.06 -1.55
N LEU A 14 -17.96 27.81 -0.44
CA LEU A 14 -18.03 27.25 0.91
C LEU A 14 -19.36 26.54 1.16
N LEU A 15 -20.46 27.07 0.64
CA LEU A 15 -21.79 26.47 0.79
C LEU A 15 -21.90 25.18 -0.04
N VAL A 16 -21.40 25.17 -1.28
CA VAL A 16 -21.29 23.95 -2.10
C VAL A 16 -20.42 22.91 -1.41
N TRP A 17 -19.26 23.32 -0.90
CA TRP A 17 -18.35 22.45 -0.14
C TRP A 17 -19.04 21.85 1.09
N ALA A 18 -19.65 22.67 1.94
CA ALA A 18 -20.27 22.23 3.19
C ALA A 18 -21.44 21.26 2.95
N VAL A 19 -22.31 21.58 1.99
CA VAL A 19 -23.45 20.71 1.61
C VAL A 19 -22.94 19.35 1.12
N THR A 20 -21.93 19.34 0.25
CA THR A 20 -21.43 18.10 -0.34
C THR A 20 -20.57 17.28 0.62
N ALA A 21 -19.81 17.93 1.52
CA ALA A 21 -19.05 17.26 2.57
C ALA A 21 -19.93 16.48 3.56
N VAL A 22 -21.18 16.92 3.79
CA VAL A 22 -22.14 16.19 4.64
C VAL A 22 -22.93 15.16 3.84
N ALA A 23 -23.49 15.57 2.70
CA ALA A 23 -24.47 14.75 1.99
C ALA A 23 -23.82 13.54 1.27
N VAL A 24 -22.60 13.70 0.73
CA VAL A 24 -21.92 12.62 0.00
C VAL A 24 -21.56 11.43 0.92
N PRO A 25 -20.93 11.62 2.09
CA PRO A 25 -20.70 10.52 3.03
C PRO A 25 -21.99 9.85 3.52
N THR A 26 -23.04 10.64 3.76
CA THR A 26 -24.34 10.12 4.22
C THR A 26 -24.99 9.21 3.16
N LEU A 27 -24.93 9.62 1.88
CA LEU A 27 -25.40 8.80 0.76
C LEU A 27 -24.52 7.56 0.55
N GLY A 28 -23.19 7.71 0.66
CA GLY A 28 -22.26 6.58 0.58
C GLY A 28 -22.52 5.54 1.65
N PHE A 29 -22.77 5.97 2.89
CA PHE A 29 -23.14 5.08 4.00
C PHE A 29 -24.49 4.39 3.72
N GLY A 30 -25.49 5.12 3.24
CA GLY A 30 -26.78 4.53 2.85
C GLY A 30 -26.64 3.50 1.73
N LEU A 31 -25.76 3.73 0.75
CA LEU A 31 -25.42 2.76 -0.30
C LEU A 31 -24.75 1.51 0.27
N LEU A 32 -23.85 1.67 1.23
CA LEU A 32 -23.17 0.55 1.87
C LEU A 32 -24.14 -0.32 2.68
N VAL A 33 -25.01 0.30 3.47
CA VAL A 33 -26.05 -0.40 4.25
C VAL A 33 -27.07 -1.10 3.33
N SER A 34 -27.46 -0.46 2.23
CA SER A 34 -28.38 -1.07 1.27
C SER A 34 -27.74 -2.23 0.50
N ALA A 35 -26.47 -2.11 0.10
CA ALA A 35 -25.72 -3.20 -0.51
C ALA A 35 -25.61 -4.41 0.43
N TRP A 36 -25.41 -4.17 1.73
CA TRP A 36 -25.33 -5.22 2.76
C TRP A 36 -26.67 -5.93 3.02
N SER A 37 -27.79 -5.23 2.84
CA SER A 37 -29.12 -5.71 3.27
C SER A 37 -29.96 -6.43 2.19
N GLY A 38 -29.50 -6.54 0.94
CA GLY A 38 -30.29 -7.27 -0.07
C GLY A 38 -29.88 -7.18 -1.54
N GLY A 39 -28.65 -6.79 -1.85
CA GLY A 39 -28.17 -6.72 -3.25
C GLY A 39 -28.72 -5.53 -4.05
N ALA A 40 -28.45 -5.52 -5.36
CA ALA A 40 -28.58 -4.34 -6.24
C ALA A 40 -29.96 -3.63 -6.22
N GLY A 41 -31.04 -4.35 -5.90
CA GLY A 41 -32.40 -3.78 -5.79
C GLY A 41 -32.55 -2.79 -4.62
N ALA A 42 -31.79 -2.96 -3.54
CA ALA A 42 -31.85 -2.09 -2.36
C ALA A 42 -31.15 -0.72 -2.58
N ALA A 43 -30.26 -0.62 -3.56
CA ALA A 43 -29.58 0.63 -3.90
C ALA A 43 -30.44 1.57 -4.77
N VAL A 44 -31.44 1.03 -5.48
CA VAL A 44 -32.37 1.78 -6.35
C VAL A 44 -33.04 2.96 -5.64
N PRO A 45 -33.65 2.82 -4.44
CA PRO A 45 -34.25 3.96 -3.74
C PRO A 45 -33.22 5.01 -3.33
N VAL A 46 -31.99 4.59 -2.97
CA VAL A 46 -30.92 5.52 -2.58
C VAL A 46 -30.52 6.39 -3.77
N PHE A 47 -30.42 5.82 -4.98
CA PHE A 47 -30.17 6.61 -6.19
C PHE A 47 -31.38 7.45 -6.61
N ALA A 48 -32.59 6.87 -6.60
CA ALA A 48 -33.82 7.53 -7.02
C ALA A 48 -34.18 8.74 -6.16
N VAL A 49 -33.83 8.74 -4.87
CA VAL A 49 -34.10 9.85 -3.94
C VAL A 49 -32.84 10.69 -3.72
N GLY A 50 -31.69 10.06 -3.55
CA GLY A 50 -30.43 10.74 -3.21
C GLY A 50 -29.92 11.64 -4.33
N VAL A 51 -29.97 11.19 -5.60
CA VAL A 51 -29.49 12.00 -6.73
C VAL A 51 -30.36 13.25 -6.93
N PRO A 52 -31.71 13.17 -6.99
CA PRO A 52 -32.54 14.36 -7.09
C PRO A 52 -32.38 15.30 -5.89
N LEU A 53 -32.25 14.76 -4.67
CA LEU A 53 -32.07 15.56 -3.46
C LEU A 53 -30.75 16.33 -3.50
N MET A 54 -29.64 15.70 -3.93
CA MET A 54 -28.35 16.36 -4.12
C MET A 54 -28.41 17.47 -5.16
N VAL A 55 -29.00 17.19 -6.31
CA VAL A 55 -29.17 18.18 -7.38
C VAL A 55 -30.05 19.35 -6.90
N GLY A 56 -31.09 19.07 -6.12
CA GLY A 56 -31.95 20.07 -5.49
C GLY A 56 -31.21 20.94 -4.47
N LEU A 57 -30.41 20.34 -3.59
CA LEU A 57 -29.58 21.06 -2.61
C LEU A 57 -28.53 21.95 -3.29
N LEU A 58 -27.86 21.44 -4.32
CA LEU A 58 -26.93 22.22 -5.12
C LEU A 58 -27.65 23.37 -5.84
N ALA A 59 -28.81 23.11 -6.44
CA ALA A 59 -29.62 24.16 -7.05
C ALA A 59 -30.04 25.22 -6.02
N ALA A 60 -30.37 24.85 -4.78
CA ALA A 60 -30.64 25.80 -3.71
C ALA A 60 -29.38 26.61 -3.33
N ALA A 61 -28.21 25.96 -3.28
CA ALA A 61 -26.92 26.62 -3.03
C ALA A 61 -26.52 27.65 -4.11
N GLY A 62 -27.10 27.55 -5.31
CA GLY A 62 -26.93 28.51 -6.40
C GLY A 62 -27.84 29.75 -6.32
N LEU A 63 -28.84 29.78 -5.44
CA LEU A 63 -29.74 30.93 -5.25
C LEU A 63 -29.03 32.24 -4.86
N PRO A 64 -28.09 32.26 -3.91
CA PRO A 64 -27.48 33.50 -3.42
C PRO A 64 -26.63 34.23 -4.48
N VAL A 65 -26.14 33.47 -5.47
CA VAL A 65 -25.24 33.95 -6.53
C VAL A 65 -25.91 34.00 -7.91
N ARG A 66 -27.25 33.95 -7.97
CA ARG A 66 -28.01 34.06 -9.23
C ARG A 66 -27.68 35.32 -10.05
N THR A 67 -27.18 36.36 -9.39
CA THR A 67 -26.78 37.64 -10.00
C THR A 67 -25.32 37.67 -10.45
N VAL A 68 -24.52 36.67 -10.06
CA VAL A 68 -23.06 36.61 -10.28
C VAL A 68 -22.68 35.47 -11.22
N VAL A 69 -23.40 34.35 -11.16
CA VAL A 69 -23.20 33.19 -12.03
C VAL A 69 -24.27 33.20 -13.13
N PRO A 70 -23.91 33.44 -14.41
CA PRO A 70 -24.88 33.55 -15.51
C PRO A 70 -25.75 32.31 -15.66
N LEU A 71 -25.19 31.13 -15.34
CA LEU A 71 -25.87 29.84 -15.38
C LEU A 71 -26.90 29.65 -14.25
N CYS A 72 -26.99 30.55 -13.27
CA CYS A 72 -27.98 30.48 -12.19
C CYS A 72 -29.15 31.48 -12.38
N GLY A 73 -29.18 32.20 -13.52
CA GLY A 73 -30.13 33.27 -13.82
C GLY A 73 -31.57 32.79 -14.01
N SER A 74 -31.77 31.55 -14.47
CA SER A 74 -33.09 30.91 -14.59
C SER A 74 -33.13 29.56 -13.87
N ALA A 75 -34.34 29.08 -13.52
CA ALA A 75 -34.50 27.79 -12.85
C ALA A 75 -33.88 26.63 -13.65
N ARG A 76 -34.15 26.57 -14.96
CA ARG A 76 -33.63 25.51 -15.85
C ARG A 76 -32.11 25.53 -15.95
N GLN A 77 -31.50 26.70 -16.09
CA GLN A 77 -30.04 26.81 -16.13
C GLN A 77 -29.41 26.44 -14.79
N ARG A 78 -30.05 26.79 -13.67
CA ARG A 78 -29.56 26.45 -12.32
C ARG A 78 -29.54 24.95 -12.07
N PHE A 79 -30.59 24.23 -12.50
CA PHE A 79 -30.60 22.78 -12.46
C PHE A 79 -29.53 22.16 -13.37
N GLY A 80 -29.32 22.74 -14.56
CA GLY A 80 -28.23 22.33 -15.45
C GLY A 80 -26.84 22.50 -14.82
N TRP A 81 -26.61 23.64 -14.16
CA TRP A 81 -25.37 23.90 -13.41
C TRP A 81 -25.20 22.90 -12.25
N ALA A 82 -26.26 22.67 -11.46
CA ALA A 82 -26.22 21.74 -10.34
C ALA A 82 -25.92 20.31 -10.80
N ALA A 83 -26.52 19.87 -11.91
CA ALA A 83 -26.24 18.56 -12.49
C ALA A 83 -24.78 18.43 -12.97
N LEU A 84 -24.22 19.45 -13.62
CA LEU A 84 -22.81 19.45 -14.04
C LEU A 84 -21.85 19.41 -12.85
N VAL A 85 -22.10 20.21 -11.81
CA VAL A 85 -21.29 20.22 -10.58
C VAL A 85 -21.37 18.87 -9.88
N PHE A 86 -22.57 18.28 -9.81
CA PHE A 86 -22.77 16.95 -9.25
C PHE A 86 -21.94 15.91 -10.02
N VAL A 87 -22.11 15.81 -11.34
CA VAL A 87 -21.39 14.82 -12.16
C VAL A 87 -19.88 15.00 -12.07
N LEU A 88 -19.36 16.22 -12.25
CA LEU A 88 -17.91 16.48 -12.20
C LEU A 88 -17.33 16.23 -10.82
N GLY A 89 -18.03 16.64 -9.75
CA GLY A 89 -17.60 16.40 -8.38
C GLY A 89 -17.61 14.91 -8.04
N THR A 90 -18.64 14.17 -8.45
CA THR A 90 -18.72 12.71 -8.25
C THR A 90 -17.61 11.99 -9.00
N LEU A 91 -17.32 12.37 -10.25
CA LEU A 91 -16.18 11.83 -11.00
C LEU A 91 -14.85 12.12 -10.29
N GLY A 92 -14.68 13.32 -9.71
CA GLY A 92 -13.50 13.64 -8.91
C GLY A 92 -13.35 12.79 -7.65
N VAL A 93 -14.45 12.51 -6.94
CA VAL A 93 -14.46 11.58 -5.79
C VAL A 93 -14.11 10.17 -6.23
N LEU A 94 -14.71 9.67 -7.32
CA LEU A 94 -14.43 8.33 -7.85
C LEU A 94 -12.98 8.19 -8.32
N ALA A 95 -12.44 9.20 -9.01
CA ALA A 95 -11.04 9.23 -9.42
C ALA A 95 -10.10 9.24 -8.20
N GLY A 96 -10.47 9.98 -7.14
CA GLY A 96 -9.78 9.92 -5.86
C GLY A 96 -9.81 8.51 -5.27
N LEU A 97 -10.99 7.89 -5.15
CA LEU A 97 -11.11 6.52 -4.63
C LEU A 97 -10.36 5.49 -5.48
N ALA A 98 -10.33 5.63 -6.80
CA ALA A 98 -9.61 4.73 -7.69
C ALA A 98 -8.08 4.90 -7.59
N ALA A 99 -7.61 6.14 -7.40
CA ALA A 99 -6.18 6.43 -7.23
C ALA A 99 -5.68 6.10 -5.81
N TYR A 100 -6.56 6.20 -4.81
CA TYR A 100 -6.26 5.89 -3.42
C TYR A 100 -6.79 4.49 -3.08
N GLY A 101 -5.96 3.48 -3.33
CA GLY A 101 -6.12 2.17 -2.70
C GLY A 101 -6.19 2.33 -1.17
N GLY A 102 -6.85 1.39 -0.48
CA GLY A 102 -7.35 1.50 0.91
C GLY A 102 -6.38 2.00 1.99
N ASP A 103 -5.09 2.11 1.68
CA ASP A 103 -4.00 2.38 2.62
C ASP A 103 -3.36 3.78 2.48
N VAL A 104 -4.03 4.77 1.89
CA VAL A 104 -3.59 6.17 2.01
C VAL A 104 -4.28 6.82 3.20
N ASP A 105 -3.48 7.21 4.20
CA ASP A 105 -3.99 7.91 5.36
C ASP A 105 -4.30 9.36 4.98
N LEU A 106 -5.55 9.56 4.55
CA LEU A 106 -6.15 10.88 4.35
C LEU A 106 -6.42 11.60 5.69
N GLY A 107 -5.86 11.09 6.80
CA GLY A 107 -6.06 11.54 8.17
C GLY A 107 -7.33 10.95 8.77
N SER A 108 -7.77 11.60 9.86
CA SER A 108 -8.97 11.25 10.61
C SER A 108 -10.22 11.11 9.73
N ALA A 109 -11.22 10.37 10.20
CA ALA A 109 -12.54 10.28 9.55
C ALA A 109 -13.11 11.67 9.23
N THR A 110 -12.91 12.65 10.12
CA THR A 110 -13.30 14.05 9.93
C THR A 110 -12.59 14.69 8.74
N THR A 111 -11.29 14.46 8.59
CA THR A 111 -10.50 14.97 7.45
C THR A 111 -11.01 14.40 6.13
N ARG A 112 -11.35 13.10 6.10
CA ARG A 112 -11.92 12.43 4.93
C ARG A 112 -13.26 13.02 4.53
N ILE A 113 -14.15 13.24 5.50
CA ILE A 113 -15.45 13.89 5.30
C ILE A 113 -15.27 15.29 4.70
N VAL A 114 -14.38 16.10 5.28
CA VAL A 114 -14.04 17.45 4.81
C VAL A 114 -13.51 17.42 3.36
N LEU A 115 -12.67 16.44 3.02
CA LEU A 115 -12.07 16.29 1.68
C LEU A 115 -13.11 15.93 0.60
N THR A 116 -14.18 15.18 0.94
CA THR A 116 -15.19 14.78 -0.06
C THR A 116 -15.92 15.94 -0.74
N GLY A 117 -16.04 17.10 -0.07
CA GLY A 117 -16.67 18.29 -0.65
C GLY A 117 -15.76 19.07 -1.62
N VAL A 118 -14.45 18.84 -1.59
CA VAL A 118 -13.46 19.61 -2.37
C VAL A 118 -13.66 19.46 -3.88
N PRO A 119 -13.83 18.25 -4.44
CA PRO A 119 -14.08 18.08 -5.87
C PRO A 119 -15.30 18.84 -6.39
N TYR A 120 -16.38 18.91 -5.60
CA TYR A 120 -17.59 19.64 -5.96
C TYR A 120 -17.39 21.15 -5.91
N ALA A 121 -16.65 21.65 -4.93
CA ALA A 121 -16.30 23.07 -4.84
C ALA A 121 -15.39 23.50 -5.99
N VAL A 122 -14.41 22.67 -6.36
CA VAL A 122 -13.55 22.89 -7.53
C VAL A 122 -14.38 22.90 -8.82
N ALA A 123 -15.30 21.93 -8.98
CA ALA A 123 -16.22 21.90 -10.12
C ALA A 123 -17.07 23.19 -10.20
N ALA A 124 -17.64 23.63 -9.07
CA ALA A 124 -18.40 24.89 -9.00
C ALA A 124 -17.54 26.12 -9.37
N ALA A 125 -16.28 26.17 -8.92
CA ALA A 125 -15.35 27.25 -9.20
C ALA A 125 -15.06 27.43 -10.70
N PHE A 126 -15.08 26.36 -11.50
CA PHE A 126 -14.89 26.44 -12.96
C PHE A 126 -16.01 27.21 -13.68
N PHE A 127 -17.21 27.23 -13.11
CA PHE A 127 -18.38 27.91 -13.68
C PHE A 127 -18.53 29.37 -13.19
N VAL A 128 -17.64 29.83 -12.31
CA VAL A 128 -17.60 31.23 -11.88
C VAL A 128 -16.92 32.08 -12.98
N PRO A 129 -17.48 33.22 -13.40
CA PRO A 129 -16.91 34.06 -14.46
C PRO A 129 -15.59 34.78 -14.08
N ASN A 130 -15.04 34.56 -12.88
CA ASN A 130 -13.82 35.19 -12.42
C ASN A 130 -12.58 34.34 -12.76
N ARG A 131 -11.69 34.88 -13.62
CA ARG A 131 -10.45 34.22 -14.06
C ARG A 131 -9.54 33.77 -12.92
N TRP A 132 -9.48 34.54 -11.83
CA TRP A 132 -8.61 34.24 -10.69
C TRP A 132 -9.11 33.03 -9.89
N VAL A 133 -10.43 32.89 -9.78
CA VAL A 133 -11.06 31.75 -9.12
C VAL A 133 -10.84 30.48 -9.93
N ARG A 134 -10.93 30.57 -11.27
CA ARG A 134 -10.64 29.44 -12.18
C ARG A 134 -9.16 29.02 -12.11
N LEU A 135 -8.23 29.99 -12.06
CA LEU A 135 -6.80 29.69 -11.87
C LEU A 135 -6.53 29.03 -10.52
N GLY A 136 -7.18 29.48 -9.45
CA GLY A 136 -7.10 28.83 -8.13
C GLY A 136 -7.60 27.38 -8.15
N ALA A 137 -8.70 27.11 -8.86
CA ALA A 137 -9.22 25.76 -9.04
C ALA A 137 -8.25 24.85 -9.82
N VAL A 138 -7.62 25.38 -10.88
CA VAL A 138 -6.58 24.65 -11.65
C VAL A 138 -5.35 24.36 -10.78
N ALA A 139 -4.90 25.34 -9.99
CA ALA A 139 -3.77 25.15 -9.07
C ALA A 139 -4.08 24.07 -8.01
N ALA A 140 -5.28 24.10 -7.43
CA ALA A 140 -5.73 23.08 -6.48
C ALA A 140 -5.75 21.68 -7.09
N LEU A 141 -6.24 21.54 -8.33
CA LEU A 141 -6.18 20.28 -9.07
C LEU A 141 -4.73 19.83 -9.32
N GLY A 142 -3.86 20.74 -9.74
CA GLY A 142 -2.45 20.44 -9.96
C GLY A 142 -1.75 19.93 -8.70
N VAL A 143 -1.98 20.56 -7.55
CA VAL A 143 -1.44 20.11 -6.26
C VAL A 143 -2.01 18.74 -5.87
N ALA A 144 -3.31 18.53 -6.04
CA ALA A 144 -3.94 17.25 -5.72
C ALA A 144 -3.40 16.11 -6.61
N VAL A 145 -3.22 16.35 -7.91
CA VAL A 145 -2.63 15.38 -8.85
C VAL A 145 -1.17 15.11 -8.52
N ALA A 146 -0.38 16.13 -8.22
CA ALA A 146 1.03 15.96 -7.84
C ALA A 146 1.17 15.17 -6.53
N TYR A 147 0.35 15.47 -5.53
CA TYR A 147 0.35 14.74 -4.27
C TYR A 147 -0.07 13.27 -4.45
N GLY A 148 -1.16 13.04 -5.18
CA GLY A 148 -1.68 11.69 -5.46
C GLY A 148 -0.74 10.86 -6.33
N GLY A 149 -0.11 11.46 -7.34
CA GLY A 149 0.76 10.77 -8.29
C GLY A 149 2.18 10.47 -7.79
N PHE A 150 2.74 11.30 -6.91
CA PHE A 150 4.14 11.16 -6.49
C PHE A 150 4.33 10.73 -5.03
N VAL A 151 3.46 11.16 -4.11
CA VAL A 151 3.65 10.90 -2.66
C VAL A 151 2.88 9.66 -2.21
N GLY A 152 1.73 9.38 -2.83
CA GLY A 152 0.92 8.19 -2.56
C GLY A 152 1.65 6.87 -2.80
N PRO A 153 2.26 6.65 -3.98
CA PRO A 153 2.92 5.38 -4.31
C PRO A 153 4.11 5.06 -3.38
N ALA A 154 4.97 6.05 -3.12
CA ALA A 154 6.16 5.86 -2.28
C ALA A 154 5.82 5.49 -0.83
N ARG A 155 4.69 5.97 -0.29
CA ARG A 155 4.23 5.58 1.06
C ARG A 155 3.50 4.23 1.09
N SER A 156 2.88 3.84 -0.02
CA SER A 156 2.21 2.54 -0.13
C SER A 156 3.19 1.37 -0.10
N GLU A 157 4.37 1.52 -0.72
CA GLU A 157 5.42 0.49 -0.68
C GLU A 157 5.99 0.29 0.73
N VAL A 158 6.25 1.39 1.45
CA VAL A 158 6.75 1.33 2.84
C VAL A 158 5.73 0.64 3.76
N ARG A 159 4.45 1.00 3.66
CA ARG A 159 3.41 0.39 4.51
C ARG A 159 3.05 -1.04 4.13
N ARG A 160 3.16 -1.40 2.85
CA ARG A 160 3.06 -2.79 2.42
C ARG A 160 4.16 -3.62 3.06
N HIS A 161 5.38 -3.08 3.13
CA HIS A 161 6.49 -3.73 3.81
C HIS A 161 6.26 -3.85 5.33
N GLU A 162 5.75 -2.80 5.98
CA GLU A 162 5.40 -2.84 7.42
C GLU A 162 4.26 -3.81 7.72
N ALA A 163 3.23 -3.88 6.88
CA ALA A 163 2.10 -4.79 7.04
C ALA A 163 2.49 -6.25 6.77
N GLU A 164 3.35 -6.49 5.78
CA GLU A 164 3.95 -7.82 5.56
C GLU A 164 4.78 -8.23 6.78
N VAL A 165 5.63 -7.36 7.31
CA VAL A 165 6.43 -7.63 8.53
C VAL A 165 5.54 -7.88 9.75
N ALA A 166 4.49 -7.08 9.97
CA ALA A 166 3.56 -7.27 11.08
C ALA A 166 2.77 -8.59 10.96
N TRP A 167 2.36 -8.97 9.75
CA TRP A 167 1.70 -10.25 9.50
C TRP A 167 2.60 -11.44 9.81
N TYR A 168 3.88 -11.38 9.43
CA TYR A 168 4.88 -12.40 9.81
C TYR A 168 5.17 -12.43 11.32
N GLN A 169 5.01 -11.30 12.03
CA GLN A 169 5.15 -11.24 13.50
C GLN A 169 3.94 -11.83 14.23
N GLU A 170 2.72 -11.61 13.73
CA GLU A 170 1.49 -12.18 14.30
C GLU A 170 1.32 -13.67 13.99
N HIS A 171 1.74 -14.12 12.80
CA HIS A 171 1.79 -15.53 12.44
C HIS A 171 3.18 -16.09 12.73
N ALA A 172 3.66 -15.90 13.97
CA ALA A 172 4.90 -16.50 14.44
C ALA A 172 4.90 -18.02 14.19
N GLU A 173 3.74 -18.66 14.12
CA GLU A 173 3.55 -20.08 13.81
C GLU A 173 3.98 -20.49 12.37
N LEU A 174 4.25 -19.52 11.47
CA LEU A 174 4.91 -19.71 10.15
C LEU A 174 6.45 -19.63 10.25
N LEU A 175 6.98 -20.12 11.39
CA LEU A 175 8.31 -19.99 12.00
C LEU A 175 9.51 -20.49 11.14
N TYR A 176 9.89 -19.78 10.07
CA TYR A 176 11.23 -19.92 9.43
C TYR A 176 12.21 -18.79 9.76
N LEU A 177 11.95 -18.04 10.83
CA LEU A 177 12.99 -17.28 11.48
C LEU A 177 13.70 -18.25 12.42
N GLY A 178 14.74 -18.94 11.95
CA GLY A 178 15.74 -19.49 12.86
C GLY A 178 16.10 -18.42 13.89
N ALA A 179 16.33 -18.81 15.15
CA ALA A 179 16.47 -17.85 16.24
C ALA A 179 17.47 -16.75 15.85
N VAL A 180 17.00 -15.49 15.89
CA VAL A 180 17.78 -14.32 15.46
C VAL A 180 19.14 -14.36 16.14
N PRO A 181 20.27 -14.27 15.41
CA PRO A 181 21.58 -14.25 16.02
C PRO A 181 21.67 -13.13 17.07
N PRO A 182 22.31 -13.37 18.23
CA PRO A 182 22.42 -12.34 19.27
C PRO A 182 23.01 -11.03 18.75
N GLY A 183 22.30 -9.91 18.96
CA GLY A 183 22.73 -8.59 18.52
C GLY A 183 22.40 -8.26 17.05
N MET A 184 21.67 -9.13 16.35
CA MET A 184 21.14 -8.87 15.01
C MET A 184 19.62 -8.70 15.02
N GLU A 185 19.11 -8.14 13.94
CA GLU A 185 17.69 -7.95 13.65
C GLU A 185 17.41 -8.44 12.22
N VAL A 186 16.17 -8.88 11.98
CA VAL A 186 15.73 -9.26 10.63
C VAL A 186 15.67 -8.00 9.78
N SER A 187 16.49 -7.95 8.73
CA SER A 187 16.57 -6.82 7.81
C SER A 187 15.74 -7.01 6.55
N ARG A 188 15.57 -8.27 6.11
CA ARG A 188 14.78 -8.64 4.93
C ARG A 188 14.35 -10.10 5.06
N ALA A 189 13.13 -10.38 4.64
CA ALA A 189 12.66 -11.74 4.39
C ALA A 189 12.05 -11.78 2.99
N GLU A 190 12.38 -12.82 2.22
CA GLU A 190 11.96 -12.97 0.83
C GLU A 190 11.49 -14.41 0.60
N VAL A 191 10.39 -14.58 -0.13
CA VAL A 191 9.97 -15.89 -0.63
C VAL A 191 10.09 -15.82 -2.14
N GLY A 192 11.05 -16.55 -2.69
CA GLY A 192 11.22 -16.77 -4.13
C GLY A 192 10.47 -18.02 -4.60
N PRO A 193 10.40 -18.25 -5.92
CA PRO A 193 9.64 -19.37 -6.50
C PRO A 193 10.18 -20.76 -6.12
N ALA A 194 11.41 -20.84 -5.60
CA ALA A 194 12.05 -22.08 -5.18
C ALA A 194 12.93 -21.90 -3.92
N TYR A 195 12.71 -20.83 -3.15
CA TYR A 195 13.46 -20.58 -1.92
C TYR A 195 12.71 -19.66 -0.96
N PHE A 196 13.08 -19.73 0.31
CA PHE A 196 12.78 -18.75 1.33
C PHE A 196 14.10 -18.21 1.88
N GLY A 197 14.26 -16.88 1.92
CA GLY A 197 15.48 -16.22 2.37
C GLY A 197 15.22 -15.23 3.49
N VAL A 198 16.11 -15.17 4.48
CA VAL A 198 16.08 -14.21 5.58
C VAL A 198 17.47 -13.62 5.75
N ASP A 199 17.55 -12.31 5.68
CA ASP A 199 18.77 -11.56 5.94
C ASP A 199 18.71 -10.91 7.31
N TYR A 200 19.69 -11.21 8.14
CA TYR A 200 19.92 -10.59 9.45
C TYR A 200 21.03 -9.55 9.34
N ARG A 201 20.83 -8.40 9.98
CA ARG A 201 21.84 -7.35 10.12
C ARG A 201 21.94 -6.88 11.56
N THR A 202 23.11 -6.38 11.94
CA THR A 202 23.22 -5.62 13.18
C THR A 202 22.50 -4.28 13.06
N VAL A 203 22.09 -3.73 14.20
CA VAL A 203 21.49 -2.38 14.29
C VAL A 203 22.42 -1.29 13.74
N ARG A 204 23.74 -1.52 13.83
CA ARG A 204 24.78 -0.65 13.29
C ARG A 204 25.11 -0.90 11.81
N GLN A 205 24.46 -1.89 11.19
CA GLN A 205 24.65 -2.31 9.79
C GLN A 205 26.08 -2.73 9.41
N ASP A 206 26.87 -3.14 10.40
CA ASP A 206 28.27 -3.54 10.25
C ASP A 206 28.48 -5.06 10.09
N ALA A 207 27.42 -5.87 10.28
CA ALA A 207 27.49 -7.32 10.15
C ALA A 207 26.22 -7.90 9.50
N PHE A 208 26.39 -9.01 8.78
CA PHE A 208 25.36 -9.62 7.93
C PHE A 208 25.40 -11.14 8.02
N ALA A 209 24.23 -11.77 8.15
CA ALA A 209 24.04 -13.21 8.00
C ALA A 209 22.79 -13.45 7.15
N SER A 210 22.87 -14.39 6.21
CA SER A 210 21.73 -14.79 5.39
C SER A 210 21.40 -16.26 5.64
N LEU A 211 20.12 -16.56 5.86
CA LEU A 211 19.55 -17.89 5.90
C LEU A 211 18.74 -18.09 4.63
N LEU A 212 18.95 -19.20 3.95
CA LEU A 212 18.23 -19.57 2.76
C LEU A 212 17.76 -21.01 2.87
N VAL A 213 16.48 -21.24 2.67
CA VAL A 213 15.84 -22.54 2.72
C VAL A 213 15.31 -22.85 1.33
N ARG A 214 15.67 -24.01 0.77
CA ARG A 214 15.24 -24.45 -0.56
C ARG A 214 14.62 -25.86 -0.49
N PRO A 215 13.64 -26.19 -1.35
CA PRO A 215 13.23 -27.56 -1.56
C PRO A 215 14.43 -28.44 -1.97
N PRO A 216 14.42 -29.74 -1.67
CA PRO A 216 15.53 -30.63 -1.98
C PRO A 216 15.63 -30.79 -3.50
N LEU A 217 16.64 -30.18 -4.13
CA LEU A 217 16.78 -30.23 -5.59
C LEU A 217 17.57 -31.46 -6.07
N THR A 218 18.37 -32.13 -5.22
CA THR A 218 19.32 -33.18 -5.63
C THR A 218 19.87 -33.99 -4.44
N PRO A 219 20.57 -35.15 -4.63
CA PRO A 219 21.04 -35.98 -3.52
C PRO A 219 22.06 -35.23 -2.65
N THR A 220 22.28 -35.75 -1.43
CA THR A 220 23.09 -35.20 -0.32
C THR A 220 24.11 -34.13 -0.74
N PRO A 221 24.11 -32.94 -0.11
CA PRO A 221 25.05 -31.88 -0.46
C PRO A 221 26.48 -32.41 -0.37
N ARG A 222 27.25 -32.22 -1.45
CA ARG A 222 28.64 -32.67 -1.61
C ARG A 222 29.51 -31.48 -1.96
N CYS A 223 30.77 -31.53 -1.54
CA CYS A 223 31.76 -30.59 -2.05
C CYS A 223 31.92 -30.77 -3.56
N PRO A 224 32.09 -29.66 -4.32
CA PRO A 224 32.36 -29.75 -5.75
C PRO A 224 33.63 -30.57 -6.01
N GLU A 225 33.61 -31.40 -7.04
CA GLU A 225 34.77 -32.25 -7.43
C GLU A 225 35.98 -31.42 -7.86
N PHE A 226 35.75 -30.18 -8.29
CA PHE A 226 36.80 -29.25 -8.69
C PHE A 226 37.01 -28.21 -7.59
N GLU A 227 38.23 -28.17 -7.06
CA GLU A 227 38.65 -27.14 -6.10
C GLU A 227 38.68 -25.77 -6.79
N GLU A 228 37.79 -24.89 -6.35
CA GLU A 228 37.84 -23.48 -6.73
C GLU A 228 38.94 -22.78 -5.91
N LYS A 229 39.80 -22.01 -6.58
CA LYS A 229 40.93 -21.34 -5.93
C LYS A 229 40.42 -20.37 -4.85
N GLY A 230 40.90 -20.53 -3.61
CA GLY A 230 40.47 -19.70 -2.47
C GLY A 230 39.18 -20.17 -1.79
N VAL A 231 38.67 -21.34 -2.15
CA VAL A 231 37.51 -21.98 -1.51
C VAL A 231 37.94 -23.29 -0.87
N THR A 232 37.73 -23.41 0.45
CA THR A 232 37.87 -24.68 1.17
C THR A 232 36.50 -25.26 1.40
N CYS A 233 36.25 -26.49 0.94
CA CYS A 233 35.03 -27.21 1.21
C CYS A 233 35.30 -28.49 2.01
N THR A 234 34.55 -28.69 3.09
CA THR A 234 34.63 -29.89 3.93
C THR A 234 33.24 -30.40 4.24
N VAL A 235 33.03 -31.71 4.22
CA VAL A 235 31.80 -32.35 4.69
C VAL A 235 32.06 -32.96 6.05
N ASP A 236 31.22 -32.66 7.04
CA ASP A 236 31.38 -33.19 8.39
C ASP A 236 30.76 -34.59 8.56
N ALA A 237 30.90 -35.17 9.76
CA ALA A 237 30.38 -36.50 10.08
C ALA A 237 28.84 -36.60 10.04
N HIS A 238 28.13 -35.47 10.03
CA HIS A 238 26.67 -35.39 9.98
C HIS A 238 26.15 -35.07 8.58
N GLY A 239 27.03 -34.93 7.58
CA GLY A 239 26.67 -34.56 6.22
C GLY A 239 26.43 -33.06 6.02
N GLU A 240 26.82 -32.22 6.98
CA GLU A 240 26.87 -30.76 6.81
C GLU A 240 28.05 -30.39 5.91
N VAL A 241 27.76 -29.61 4.86
CA VAL A 241 28.79 -29.06 3.99
C VAL A 241 29.20 -27.69 4.51
N ARG A 242 30.49 -27.53 4.73
CA ARG A 242 31.12 -26.28 5.15
C ARG A 242 31.98 -25.75 4.03
N THR A 243 31.65 -24.56 3.56
CA THR A 243 32.41 -23.85 2.54
C THR A 243 32.98 -22.56 3.13
N VAL A 244 34.29 -22.38 3.00
CA VAL A 244 34.99 -21.16 3.41
C VAL A 244 35.59 -20.53 2.16
N ARG A 245 35.13 -19.34 1.80
CA ARG A 245 35.66 -18.57 0.66
C ARG A 245 36.46 -17.39 1.17
N GLU A 246 37.70 -17.27 0.70
CA GLU A 246 38.51 -16.07 0.89
C GLU A 246 38.03 -14.97 -0.07
N LEU A 247 37.76 -13.79 0.48
CA LEU A 247 37.30 -12.63 -0.25
C LEU A 247 38.51 -11.78 -0.68
N ALA A 248 38.34 -11.00 -1.76
CA ALA A 248 39.43 -10.20 -2.35
C ALA A 248 39.96 -9.10 -1.41
N ASP A 249 39.20 -8.72 -0.39
CA ASP A 249 39.56 -7.76 0.66
C ASP A 249 40.28 -8.40 1.86
N GLY A 250 40.58 -9.70 1.80
CA GLY A 250 41.16 -10.48 2.89
C GLY A 250 40.14 -10.97 3.92
N GLY A 251 38.84 -10.70 3.71
CA GLY A 251 37.75 -11.26 4.52
C GLY A 251 37.54 -12.76 4.26
N ARG A 252 36.75 -13.39 5.13
CA ARG A 252 36.35 -14.80 4.98
C ARG A 252 34.84 -14.91 5.05
N ALA A 253 34.22 -15.49 4.03
CA ALA A 253 32.83 -15.87 4.06
C ALA A 253 32.73 -17.35 4.42
N VAL A 254 31.90 -17.66 5.42
CA VAL A 254 31.60 -19.04 5.82
C VAL A 254 30.15 -19.33 5.43
N THR A 255 29.98 -20.42 4.69
CA THR A 255 28.67 -20.97 4.31
C THR A 255 28.54 -22.36 4.89
N LEU A 256 27.45 -22.62 5.62
CA LEU A 256 27.08 -23.94 6.11
C LEU A 256 25.80 -24.37 5.42
N THR A 257 25.82 -25.56 4.83
CA THR A 257 24.68 -26.16 4.15
C THR A 257 24.34 -27.49 4.80
N ARG A 258 23.08 -27.65 5.20
CA ARG A 258 22.58 -28.86 5.85
C ARG A 258 21.23 -29.26 5.29
N LEU A 259 21.06 -30.56 5.06
CA LEU A 259 19.73 -31.12 4.81
C LEU A 259 18.96 -31.23 6.14
N HIS A 260 17.81 -30.56 6.23
CA HIS A 260 16.98 -30.51 7.42
C HIS A 260 15.53 -30.85 7.06
N GLY A 261 15.04 -32.01 7.53
CA GLY A 261 13.64 -32.41 7.38
C GLY A 261 13.14 -32.59 5.95
N GLY A 262 14.03 -32.77 4.97
CA GLY A 262 13.67 -32.81 3.55
C GLY A 262 13.93 -31.49 2.81
N ALA A 263 14.26 -30.39 3.49
CA ALA A 263 14.70 -29.14 2.86
C ALA A 263 16.21 -28.94 2.97
N GLU A 264 16.79 -28.14 2.07
CA GLU A 264 18.17 -27.68 2.16
C GLU A 264 18.22 -26.31 2.84
N ALA A 265 18.90 -26.21 3.98
CA ALA A 265 19.14 -24.95 4.68
C ALA A 265 20.60 -24.53 4.48
N GLU A 266 20.80 -23.34 3.93
CA GLU A 266 22.08 -22.70 3.68
C GLU A 266 22.16 -21.44 4.55
N VAL A 267 23.22 -21.32 5.36
CA VAL A 267 23.50 -20.09 6.11
C VAL A 267 24.85 -19.54 5.72
N THR A 268 24.91 -18.25 5.39
CA THR A 268 26.13 -17.59 4.94
C THR A 268 26.38 -16.33 5.75
N SER A 269 27.61 -16.14 6.23
CA SER A 269 28.04 -14.88 6.86
C SER A 269 29.51 -14.59 6.63
N GLN A 270 29.85 -13.30 6.63
CA GLN A 270 31.24 -12.80 6.63
C GLN A 270 31.72 -12.39 8.03
N THR A 271 30.79 -12.25 8.97
CA THR A 271 31.01 -11.58 10.25
C THR A 271 30.62 -12.43 11.44
N VAL A 272 29.65 -13.34 11.27
CA VAL A 272 29.26 -14.33 12.27
C VAL A 272 30.19 -15.52 12.15
N ASP A 273 30.67 -16.00 13.28
CA ASP A 273 31.52 -17.19 13.35
C ASP A 273 30.72 -18.46 13.06
N GLU A 274 31.44 -19.54 12.76
CA GLU A 274 30.84 -20.84 12.45
C GLU A 274 29.92 -21.35 13.58
N SER A 275 30.25 -21.07 14.84
CA SER A 275 29.42 -21.50 15.97
C SER A 275 28.07 -20.77 16.03
N GLY A 276 28.05 -19.48 15.69
CA GLY A 276 26.82 -18.70 15.52
C GLY A 276 25.96 -19.22 14.37
N LEU A 277 26.58 -19.54 13.23
CA LEU A 277 25.88 -20.12 12.07
C LEU A 277 25.27 -21.50 12.38
N ARG A 278 26.03 -22.38 13.06
CA ARG A 278 25.50 -23.68 13.51
C ARG A 278 24.36 -23.54 14.50
N ARG A 279 24.42 -22.56 15.40
CA ARG A 279 23.31 -22.29 16.32
C ARG A 279 22.05 -21.92 15.56
N LEU A 280 22.18 -21.09 14.52
CA LEU A 280 21.05 -20.71 13.68
C LEU A 280 20.45 -21.91 12.94
N LEU A 281 21.29 -22.79 12.37
CA LEU A 281 20.81 -24.04 11.77
C LEU A 281 20.14 -24.98 12.77
N ASN A 282 20.64 -25.04 14.01
CA ASN A 282 20.10 -25.91 15.06
C ASN A 282 18.78 -25.40 15.65
N THR A 283 18.44 -24.12 15.46
CA THR A 283 17.18 -23.53 15.91
C THR A 283 16.11 -23.51 14.82
N LEU A 284 16.42 -23.99 13.61
CA LEU A 284 15.42 -24.21 12.57
C LEU A 284 14.44 -25.30 13.01
N HIS A 285 13.15 -25.03 12.82
CA HIS A 285 12.11 -26.03 13.00
C HIS A 285 12.06 -26.95 11.76
N PRO A 286 11.91 -28.27 11.91
CA PRO A 286 11.79 -29.18 10.78
C PRO A 286 10.49 -28.92 10.01
N LEU A 287 10.62 -28.65 8.71
CA LEU A 287 9.51 -28.55 7.76
C LEU A 287 8.96 -29.93 7.42
N SER A 288 7.65 -30.10 7.40
CA SER A 288 7.03 -31.16 6.60
C SER A 288 6.91 -30.72 5.14
N ASP A 289 7.01 -31.67 4.20
CA ASP A 289 6.81 -31.41 2.76
C ASP A 289 5.45 -30.73 2.47
N THR A 290 4.43 -31.06 3.27
CA THR A 290 3.08 -30.51 3.18
C THR A 290 3.00 -29.03 3.59
N GLU A 291 3.71 -28.62 4.63
CA GLU A 291 3.75 -27.21 5.07
C GLU A 291 4.51 -26.35 4.06
N LEU A 292 5.56 -26.90 3.44
CA LEU A 292 6.29 -26.22 2.38
C LEU A 292 5.41 -26.04 1.14
N GLU A 293 4.67 -27.08 0.74
CA GLU A 293 3.76 -27.01 -0.42
C GLU A 293 2.57 -26.06 -0.16
N GLU A 294 2.03 -26.02 1.05
CA GLU A 294 0.99 -25.08 1.47
C GLU A 294 1.49 -23.62 1.41
N LEU A 295 2.70 -23.36 1.94
CA LEU A 295 3.34 -22.04 1.85
C LEU A 295 3.61 -21.61 0.40
N MET A 296 4.06 -22.53 -0.45
CA MET A 296 4.24 -22.27 -1.88
C MET A 296 2.91 -22.01 -2.60
N ARG A 297 1.82 -22.61 -2.13
CA ARG A 297 0.49 -22.50 -2.72
C ARG A 297 -0.27 -21.25 -2.26
N GLU A 298 -0.07 -20.81 -1.02
CA GLU A 298 -0.72 -19.62 -0.45
C GLU A 298 -0.12 -18.30 -0.96
N LYS A 299 1.11 -18.32 -1.49
CA LYS A 299 1.70 -17.15 -2.16
C LYS A 299 1.31 -17.04 -3.63
N LYS A 300 0.05 -16.67 -3.88
CA LYS A 300 -0.34 -16.04 -5.14
C LYS A 300 0.09 -14.56 -5.14
N ILE A 301 1.40 -14.30 -5.29
CA ILE A 301 1.88 -12.97 -5.68
C ILE A 301 1.81 -12.92 -7.21
N ASP A 302 0.70 -12.39 -7.72
CA ASP A 302 0.56 -12.06 -9.13
C ASP A 302 1.34 -10.75 -9.39
N HIS A 303 2.57 -10.88 -9.87
CA HIS A 303 3.33 -9.76 -10.43
C HIS A 303 2.91 -9.57 -11.88
N ARG A 304 1.93 -8.70 -12.12
CA ARG A 304 1.74 -8.09 -13.43
C ARG A 304 2.11 -6.62 -13.36
N THR A 305 3.32 -6.33 -13.85
CA THR A 305 3.77 -5.01 -14.34
C THR A 305 2.86 -4.50 -15.44
#